data_AF-A0A7S2FAH4-F1
#
_entry.id   AF-A0A7S2FAH4-F1
#
_cell.length_a   1.000
_cell.length_b   1.000
_cell.length_c   1.000
_cell.angle_alpha   90.00
_cell.angle_beta   90.00
_cell.angle_gamma   90.00
#
_symmetry.space_group_name_H-M   'P 1'
#
loop_
_entity.id
_entity.type
_entity.pdbx_description
1 polymer ?
#
loop_
_entity_poly.entity_id
_entity_poly.type
_entity_poly.pdbx_seq_one_letter_code
_entity_poly.pdbx_strand_id
1 'polypeptide(L)'
;HSTSGVPLRFFRAVGKDSYRPPEVYCPTTAKTRITVPRTCAPGSVAMVKTSLNYLCEVKVPSDVMPGQSCMADVWGYAAQAADVFSCGVACFTLAWQCPPWRMARLNDQMFAFVHAQGGGAGLEALLRHWNLPLLSADGMNFLKQAMEIDPARRP
;
A
#
# COMPACT_ATOMS: atom_id res chain seq x y z
N HIS A 1 -20.21 10.99 -1.34
CA HIS A 1 -20.41 9.58 -1.74
C HIS A 1 -19.72 9.34 -3.07
N SER A 2 -19.03 8.21 -3.25
CA SER A 2 -18.40 7.86 -4.52
C SER A 2 -19.48 7.61 -5.58
N THR A 3 -19.42 8.32 -6.70
CA THR A 3 -20.31 8.16 -7.87
C THR A 3 -19.96 6.93 -8.71
N SER A 4 -18.98 6.13 -8.30
CA SER A 4 -18.41 5.02 -9.08
C SER A 4 -19.20 3.71 -9.02
N GLY A 5 -20.26 3.61 -8.20
CA GLY A 5 -21.05 2.39 -8.08
C GLY A 5 -20.37 1.21 -7.37
N VAL A 6 -19.12 1.36 -6.92
CA VAL A 6 -18.46 0.36 -6.06
C VAL A 6 -18.73 0.76 -4.60
N PRO A 7 -19.62 0.05 -3.87
CA PRO A 7 -19.84 0.33 -2.46
C PRO A 7 -18.55 0.11 -1.66
N LEU A 8 -18.37 0.86 -0.56
CA LEU A 8 -17.34 0.67 0.49
C LEU A 8 -15.93 1.25 0.27
N ARG A 9 -15.78 2.41 -0.40
CA ARG A 9 -14.52 3.17 -0.39
C ARG A 9 -14.44 4.15 0.78
N PHE A 10 -13.40 4.01 1.59
CA PHE A 10 -13.13 4.83 2.77
C PHE A 10 -12.00 5.83 2.50
N PHE A 11 -12.02 6.94 3.24
CA PHE A 11 -11.08 8.06 3.07
C PHE A 11 -10.50 8.54 4.40
N ARG A 12 -10.67 7.76 5.47
CA ARG A 12 -10.20 8.10 6.81
C ARG A 12 -9.28 7.01 7.31
N ALA A 13 -8.24 7.42 8.02
CA ALA A 13 -7.37 6.48 8.69
C ALA A 13 -8.09 5.78 9.86
N VAL A 14 -8.11 4.45 9.85
CA VAL A 14 -8.73 3.60 10.89
C VAL A 14 -7.71 2.56 11.36
N GLY A 15 -7.77 2.17 12.64
CA GLY A 15 -6.87 1.18 13.23
C GLY A 15 -5.62 1.78 13.88
N LYS A 16 -4.72 0.93 14.39
CA LYS A 16 -3.42 1.35 14.96
C LYS A 16 -2.44 1.72 13.84
N ASP A 17 -1.55 2.67 14.11
CA ASP A 17 -0.64 3.22 13.08
C ASP A 17 0.19 2.18 12.32
N SER A 18 0.76 1.18 13.02
CA SER A 18 1.58 0.15 12.36
C SER A 18 0.76 -0.82 11.49
N TYR A 19 -0.54 -0.97 11.79
CA TYR A 19 -1.44 -1.91 11.11
C TYR A 19 -2.10 -1.28 9.88
N ARG A 20 -2.14 0.05 9.81
CA ARG A 20 -2.72 0.77 8.68
C ARG A 20 -1.92 0.47 7.42
N PRO A 21 -2.56 0.00 6.34
CA PRO A 21 -1.91 -0.11 5.05
C PRO A 21 -1.62 1.27 4.46
N PRO A 22 -0.73 1.36 3.46
CA PRO A 22 -0.33 2.63 2.88
C PRO A 22 -1.49 3.45 2.30
N GLU A 23 -2.44 2.79 1.62
CA GLU A 23 -3.56 3.47 0.94
C GLU A 23 -4.55 4.16 1.90
N VAL A 24 -4.54 3.79 3.18
CA VAL A 24 -5.37 4.39 4.22
C VAL A 24 -4.91 5.81 4.59
N TYR A 25 -3.66 6.15 4.30
CA TYR A 25 -3.11 7.49 4.47
C TYR A 25 -3.41 8.42 3.28
N CYS A 26 -4.48 8.16 2.52
CA CYS A 26 -4.83 8.97 1.35
C CYS A 26 -4.90 10.48 1.70
N PRO A 27 -4.42 11.37 0.80
CA PRO A 27 -4.50 12.80 1.04
C PRO A 27 -5.97 13.24 1.14
N THR A 28 -6.23 14.29 1.91
CA THR A 28 -7.59 14.84 2.12
C THR A 28 -8.16 15.56 0.91
N THR A 29 -7.34 15.79 -0.11
CA THR A 29 -7.72 16.45 -1.37
C THR A 29 -8.42 15.46 -2.31
N ALA A 30 -9.46 15.90 -3.03
CA ALA A 30 -10.17 15.05 -3.99
C ALA A 30 -9.31 14.62 -5.19
N LYS A 31 -8.33 15.44 -5.58
CA LYS A 31 -7.41 15.17 -6.69
C LYS A 31 -5.98 15.32 -6.23
N THR A 32 -5.08 14.54 -6.83
CA THR A 32 -3.64 14.63 -6.55
C THR A 32 -2.83 14.50 -7.83
N ARG A 33 -1.63 15.09 -7.81
CA ARG A 33 -0.70 15.01 -8.95
C ARG A 33 0.06 13.69 -8.87
N ILE A 34 0.05 12.96 -9.98
CA ILE A 34 0.74 11.69 -10.14
C ILE A 34 1.54 11.70 -11.43
N THR A 35 2.51 10.80 -11.53
CA THR A 35 3.05 10.35 -12.81
C THR A 35 2.43 9.00 -13.10
N VAL A 36 1.71 8.87 -14.22
CA VAL A 36 0.99 7.64 -14.57
C VAL A 36 2.00 6.51 -14.74
N PRO A 37 1.89 5.40 -13.99
CA PRO A 37 2.79 4.27 -14.17
C PRO A 37 2.73 3.73 -15.59
N ARG A 38 3.86 3.27 -16.11
CA ARG A 38 3.95 2.71 -17.48
C ARG A 38 3.05 1.49 -17.70
N THR A 39 2.69 0.80 -16.62
CA THR A 39 1.85 -0.40 -16.60
C THR A 39 0.36 -0.10 -16.46
N CYS A 40 -0.03 1.16 -16.25
CA CYS A 40 -1.40 1.54 -15.95
C CYS A 40 -2.17 1.86 -17.25
N ALA A 41 -3.38 1.30 -17.41
CA ALA A 41 -4.26 1.67 -18.51
C ALA A 41 -4.96 3.01 -18.22
N PRO A 42 -5.30 3.81 -19.25
CA PRO A 42 -6.16 4.98 -19.07
C PRO A 42 -7.51 4.59 -18.45
N GLY A 43 -8.02 5.37 -17.51
CA GLY A 43 -9.30 5.11 -16.84
C GLY A 43 -9.24 4.07 -15.70
N SER A 44 -8.13 3.34 -15.53
CA SER A 44 -8.01 2.34 -14.47
C SER A 44 -7.70 2.96 -13.11
N VAL A 45 -7.92 2.16 -12.07
CA VAL A 45 -7.48 2.48 -10.71
C VAL A 45 -6.13 1.83 -10.48
N ALA A 46 -5.18 2.58 -9.93
CA ALA A 46 -3.85 2.05 -9.61
C ALA A 46 -3.35 2.60 -8.27
N MET A 47 -2.62 1.77 -7.53
CA MET A 47 -1.85 2.18 -6.38
C MET A 47 -0.59 2.92 -6.85
N VAL A 48 -0.47 4.21 -6.52
CA VAL A 48 0.64 5.03 -7.01
C VAL A 48 1.27 5.90 -5.94
N LYS A 49 2.53 6.25 -6.16
CA LYS A 49 3.22 7.31 -5.42
C LYS A 49 2.79 8.68 -5.97
N THR A 50 2.20 9.50 -5.11
CA THR A 50 1.82 10.88 -5.44
C THR A 50 3.02 11.84 -5.32
N SER A 51 2.91 13.03 -5.89
CA SER A 51 3.92 14.09 -5.71
C SER A 51 4.11 14.53 -4.25
N LEU A 52 3.12 14.24 -3.40
CA LEU A 52 3.14 14.51 -1.96
C LEU A 52 3.70 13.33 -1.15
N ASN A 53 4.32 12.34 -1.80
CA ASN A 53 4.95 11.18 -1.18
C ASN A 53 3.97 10.25 -0.41
N TYR A 54 2.68 10.28 -0.79
CA TYR A 54 1.71 9.27 -0.36
C TYR A 54 1.65 8.12 -1.35
N LEU A 55 1.35 6.92 -0.86
CA LEU A 55 0.95 5.77 -1.66
C LEU A 55 -0.56 5.61 -1.49
N CYS A 56 -1.33 5.77 -2.56
CA CYS A 56 -2.78 5.58 -2.51
C CYS A 56 -3.35 5.18 -3.87
N GLU A 57 -4.52 4.55 -3.85
CA GLU A 57 -5.28 4.28 -5.06
C GLU A 57 -5.81 5.59 -5.65
N VAL A 58 -5.60 5.77 -6.95
CA VAL A 58 -6.12 6.88 -7.73
C VAL A 58 -6.77 6.36 -9.00
N LYS A 59 -7.80 7.04 -9.48
CA LYS A 59 -8.38 6.79 -10.80
C LYS A 59 -7.67 7.67 -11.83
N VAL A 60 -6.98 7.03 -12.76
CA VAL A 60 -6.27 7.72 -13.84
C VAL A 60 -7.30 8.23 -14.85
N PRO A 61 -7.19 9.47 -15.33
CA PRO A 61 -8.04 9.97 -16.41
C PRO A 61 -7.92 9.10 -17.68
N SER A 62 -9.01 8.99 -18.44
CA SER A 62 -9.05 8.16 -19.66
C SER A 62 -8.30 8.76 -20.85
N ASP A 63 -7.94 10.03 -20.78
CA ASP A 63 -7.28 10.82 -21.82
C ASP A 63 -5.75 10.95 -21.60
N VAL A 64 -5.20 10.38 -20.53
CA VAL A 64 -3.79 10.49 -20.18
C VAL A 64 -3.03 9.21 -20.51
N MET A 65 -1.87 9.36 -21.14
CA MET A 65 -1.00 8.23 -21.49
C MET A 65 -0.05 7.83 -20.34
N PRO A 66 0.40 6.56 -20.30
CA PRO A 66 1.41 6.12 -19.33
C PRO A 66 2.70 6.95 -19.40
N GLY A 67 3.28 7.25 -18.23
CA GLY A 67 4.47 8.09 -18.08
C GLY A 67 4.22 9.60 -18.03
N GLN A 68 3.01 10.07 -18.35
CA GLN A 68 2.68 11.49 -18.26
C GLN A 68 2.32 11.89 -16.82
N SER A 69 2.54 13.16 -16.49
CA SER A 69 2.09 13.72 -15.21
C SER A 69 0.72 14.35 -15.36
N CYS A 70 -0.23 13.97 -14.50
CA CYS A 70 -1.61 14.45 -14.56
C CYS A 70 -2.21 14.66 -13.17
N MET A 71 -3.40 15.27 -13.13
CA MET A 71 -4.25 15.25 -11.95
C MET A 71 -5.15 14.03 -12.02
N ALA A 72 -5.12 13.20 -10.99
CA ALA A 72 -5.96 12.00 -10.86
C ALA A 72 -6.87 12.11 -9.64
N ASP A 73 -8.03 11.46 -9.70
CA ASP A 73 -8.98 11.43 -8.58
C ASP A 73 -8.50 10.45 -7.51
N VAL A 74 -8.47 10.89 -6.25
CA VAL A 74 -8.19 9.99 -5.12
C VAL A 74 -9.36 9.02 -4.97
N TRP A 75 -9.05 7.71 -4.94
CA TRP A 75 -10.08 6.67 -5.06
C TRP A 75 -10.50 6.04 -3.72
N GLY A 76 -9.84 6.42 -2.63
CA GLY A 76 -10.03 5.82 -1.31
C GLY A 76 -9.58 4.36 -1.28
N TYR A 77 -9.86 3.66 -0.18
CA TYR A 77 -9.43 2.27 0.02
C TYR A 77 -10.62 1.34 0.29
N ALA A 78 -10.46 0.06 -0.03
CA ALA A 78 -11.43 -0.99 0.28
C ALA A 78 -11.11 -1.62 1.64
N ALA A 79 -12.14 -1.84 2.48
CA ALA A 79 -11.95 -2.41 3.83
C ALA A 79 -11.30 -3.81 3.80
N GLN A 80 -11.79 -4.71 2.94
CA GLN A 80 -11.30 -6.09 2.88
C GLN A 80 -9.78 -6.17 2.66
N ALA A 81 -9.26 -5.46 1.64
CA ALA A 81 -7.82 -5.45 1.37
C ALA A 81 -7.03 -4.82 2.53
N ALA A 82 -7.59 -3.80 3.19
CA ALA A 82 -6.96 -3.16 4.34
C ALA A 82 -6.91 -4.09 5.57
N ASP A 83 -7.95 -4.88 5.79
CA ASP A 83 -8.00 -5.87 6.87
C ASP A 83 -6.99 -7.00 6.63
N VAL A 84 -6.86 -7.49 5.40
CA VAL A 84 -5.84 -8.49 5.03
C VAL A 84 -4.43 -8.00 5.33
N PHE A 85 -4.11 -6.75 4.97
CA PHE A 85 -2.82 -6.15 5.31
C PHE A 85 -2.61 -6.03 6.83
N SER A 86 -3.65 -5.59 7.54
CA SER A 86 -3.61 -5.47 9.01
C SER A 86 -3.36 -6.84 9.67
N CYS A 87 -3.98 -7.90 9.16
CA CYS A 87 -3.73 -9.28 9.59
C CYS A 87 -2.30 -9.72 9.28
N GLY A 88 -1.75 -9.38 8.12
CA GLY A 88 -0.34 -9.63 7.79
C GLY A 88 0.62 -8.97 8.79
N VAL A 89 0.39 -7.70 9.14
CA VAL A 89 1.15 -7.00 10.19
C VAL A 89 0.98 -7.67 11.55
N ALA A 90 -0.23 -8.15 11.88
CA ALA A 90 -0.49 -8.88 13.12
C ALA A 90 0.33 -10.18 13.18
N CYS A 91 0.30 -10.98 12.11
CA CYS A 91 1.07 -12.22 11.99
C CYS A 91 2.58 -11.96 12.08
N PHE A 92 3.08 -10.91 11.43
CA PHE A 92 4.47 -10.47 11.57
C PHE A 92 4.79 -10.17 13.04
N THR A 93 3.95 -9.37 13.70
CA THR A 93 4.17 -8.96 15.09
C THR A 93 4.13 -10.16 16.03
N LEU A 94 3.27 -11.15 15.79
CA LEU A 94 3.23 -12.38 16.57
C LEU A 94 4.50 -13.24 16.39
N ALA A 95 5.04 -13.31 15.18
CA ALA A 95 6.23 -14.11 14.90
C ALA A 95 7.51 -13.53 15.54
N TRP A 96 7.67 -12.20 15.53
CA TRP A 96 8.92 -11.55 15.94
C TRP A 96 8.78 -10.62 17.15
N GLN A 97 7.58 -10.51 17.73
CA GLN A 97 7.27 -9.69 18.91
C GLN A 97 7.57 -8.19 18.72
N CYS A 98 7.63 -7.74 17.47
CA CYS A 98 7.81 -6.34 17.10
C CYS A 98 7.09 -6.01 15.78
N PRO A 99 6.56 -4.79 15.61
CA PRO A 99 5.97 -4.38 14.34
C PRO A 99 7.07 -4.10 13.29
N PRO A 100 6.79 -4.30 11.99
CA PRO A 100 7.77 -4.09 10.92
C PRO A 100 8.11 -2.61 10.68
N TRP A 101 7.22 -1.69 11.10
CA TRP A 101 7.35 -0.23 10.97
C TRP A 101 6.43 0.47 11.98
N ARG A 102 6.56 1.80 12.12
CA ARG A 102 5.63 2.61 12.92
C ARG A 102 4.40 2.99 12.09
N MET A 103 4.60 3.34 10.82
CA MET A 103 3.53 3.70 9.88
C MET A 103 3.89 3.20 8.49
N ALA A 104 2.91 2.69 7.74
CA ALA A 104 3.11 2.29 6.35
C ALA A 104 3.15 3.51 5.40
N ARG A 105 4.08 4.44 5.63
CA ARG A 105 4.26 5.67 4.85
C ARG A 105 5.70 5.79 4.37
N LEU A 106 5.90 6.41 3.22
CA LEU A 106 7.24 6.60 2.65
C LEU A 106 8.16 7.54 3.45
N ASN A 107 7.67 8.17 4.52
CA ASN A 107 8.48 8.94 5.46
C ASN A 107 8.88 8.11 6.72
N ASP A 108 8.32 6.91 6.90
CA ASP A 108 8.82 5.93 7.86
C ASP A 108 10.01 5.18 7.24
N GLN A 109 11.15 5.19 7.93
CA GLN A 109 12.41 4.65 7.39
C GLN A 109 12.33 3.15 7.11
N MET A 110 11.65 2.38 7.97
CA MET A 110 11.57 0.92 7.81
C MET A 110 10.61 0.57 6.68
N PHE A 111 9.46 1.23 6.62
CA PHE A 111 8.53 1.03 5.51
C PHE A 111 9.13 1.48 4.16
N ALA A 112 9.82 2.61 4.13
CA ALA A 112 10.51 3.09 2.93
C ALA A 112 11.60 2.10 2.45
N PHE A 113 12.36 1.52 3.39
CA PHE A 113 13.33 0.47 3.09
C PHE A 113 12.67 -0.76 2.46
N VAL A 114 11.59 -1.27 3.07
CA VAL A 114 10.83 -2.42 2.55
C VAL A 114 10.26 -2.12 1.15
N HIS A 115 9.65 -0.95 0.97
CA HIS A 115 9.10 -0.52 -0.32
C HIS A 115 10.20 -0.43 -1.39
N ALA A 116 11.36 0.18 -1.08
CA ALA A 116 12.46 0.35 -2.03
C ALA A 116 13.04 -0.98 -2.53
N GLN A 117 12.94 -2.04 -1.72
CA GLN A 117 13.39 -3.39 -2.06
C GLN A 117 12.31 -4.22 -2.77
N GLY A 118 11.18 -3.62 -3.18
CA GLY A 118 10.11 -4.31 -3.91
C GLY A 118 9.08 -5.01 -3.00
N GLY A 119 8.82 -4.47 -1.81
CA GLY A 119 7.76 -4.94 -0.91
C GLY A 119 8.10 -6.30 -0.28
N GLY A 120 7.66 -7.39 -0.91
CA GLY A 120 7.84 -8.74 -0.37
C GLY A 120 9.32 -9.16 -0.21
N ALA A 121 10.19 -8.81 -1.15
CA ALA A 121 11.63 -9.00 -0.99
C ALA A 121 12.22 -8.07 0.09
N GLY A 122 11.61 -6.90 0.28
CA GLY A 122 11.96 -5.95 1.34
C GLY A 122 11.66 -6.47 2.75
N LEU A 123 10.60 -7.25 2.94
CA LEU A 123 10.30 -7.88 4.23
C LEU A 123 11.41 -8.85 4.65
N GLU A 124 11.89 -9.69 3.72
CA GLU A 124 13.03 -10.56 4.01
C GLU A 124 14.31 -9.77 4.26
N ALA A 125 14.57 -8.72 3.48
CA ALA A 125 15.72 -7.86 3.67
C ALA A 125 15.70 -7.19 5.05
N LEU A 126 14.51 -6.80 5.53
CA LEU A 126 14.31 -6.22 6.86
C LEU A 126 14.65 -7.23 7.96
N LEU A 127 14.12 -8.45 7.87
CA LEU A 127 14.40 -9.52 8.83
C LEU A 127 15.90 -9.87 8.86
N ARG A 128 16.54 -9.96 7.71
CA ARG A 128 18.00 -10.15 7.62
C ARG A 128 18.77 -8.99 8.25
N HIS A 129 18.36 -7.75 8.02
CA HIS A 129 18.98 -6.57 8.63
C HIS A 129 18.86 -6.58 10.16
N TRP A 130 17.74 -7.09 10.69
CA TRP A 130 17.52 -7.27 12.13
C TRP A 130 18.13 -8.55 12.71
N ASN A 131 18.81 -9.36 11.90
CA ASN A 131 19.31 -10.69 12.27
C ASN A 131 18.21 -11.61 12.84
N LEU A 132 16.99 -11.52 12.31
CA LEU A 132 15.87 -12.39 12.68
C LEU A 132 15.71 -13.53 11.68
N PRO A 133 15.35 -14.74 12.15
CA PRO A 133 15.10 -15.86 11.25
C PRO A 133 13.85 -15.61 10.39
N LEU A 134 13.90 -16.11 9.16
CA LEU A 134 12.72 -16.17 8.30
C LEU A 134 11.78 -17.29 8.80
N LEU A 135 10.49 -17.15 8.52
CA LEU A 135 9.53 -18.26 8.67
C LEU A 135 9.79 -19.34 7.60
N SER A 136 8.98 -20.40 7.62
CA SER A 136 8.90 -21.34 6.50
C SER A 136 8.61 -20.61 5.17
N ALA A 137 8.92 -21.24 4.05
CA ALA A 137 8.66 -20.67 2.72
C ALA A 137 7.18 -20.24 2.57
N ASP A 138 6.25 -21.08 3.03
CA ASP A 138 4.81 -20.78 3.00
C ASP A 138 4.43 -19.63 3.92
N GLY A 139 4.98 -19.58 5.13
CA GLY A 139 4.75 -18.49 6.08
C GLY A 139 5.26 -17.15 5.54
N MET A 140 6.43 -17.15 4.92
CA MET A 140 6.98 -15.95 4.26
C MET A 140 6.15 -15.56 3.04
N ASN A 141 5.72 -16.52 2.22
CA ASN A 141 4.88 -16.25 1.06
C ASN A 141 3.54 -15.63 1.46
N PHE A 142 2.91 -16.16 2.51
CA PHE A 142 1.70 -15.59 3.10
C PHE A 142 1.91 -14.13 3.52
N LEU A 143 2.96 -13.83 4.30
CA LEU A 143 3.23 -12.47 4.76
C LEU A 143 3.46 -11.50 3.59
N LYS A 144 4.21 -11.91 2.57
CA LYS A 144 4.47 -11.09 1.38
C LYS A 144 3.20 -10.74 0.62
N GLN A 145 2.28 -11.69 0.47
CA GLN A 145 1.02 -11.47 -0.23
C GLN A 145 0.05 -10.63 0.60
N ALA A 146 -0.10 -10.96 1.89
CA ALA A 146 -1.00 -10.24 2.78
C ALA A 146 -0.57 -8.77 2.95
N MET A 147 0.74 -8.52 3.02
CA MET A 147 1.33 -7.18 3.20
C MET A 147 1.77 -6.52 1.89
N GLU A 148 1.22 -6.96 0.75
CA GLU A 148 1.50 -6.35 -0.55
C GLU A 148 1.02 -4.88 -0.57
N ILE A 149 1.80 -4.01 -1.18
CA ILE A 149 1.57 -2.57 -1.17
C ILE A 149 0.37 -2.23 -2.05
N ASP A 150 0.23 -2.92 -3.18
CA ASP A 150 -0.95 -2.80 -4.04
C ASP A 150 -2.12 -3.61 -3.45
N PRO A 151 -3.19 -2.95 -2.98
CA PRO A 151 -4.35 -3.65 -2.40
C PRO A 151 -5.03 -4.59 -3.39
N ALA A 152 -4.92 -4.36 -4.71
CA ALA A 152 -5.52 -5.24 -5.72
C ALA A 152 -4.79 -6.59 -5.87
N ARG A 153 -3.60 -6.72 -5.26
CA ARG A 153 -2.76 -7.93 -5.30
C ARG A 153 -2.77 -8.71 -3.99
N ARG A 154 -3.54 -8.25 -2.99
CA ARG A 154 -3.79 -8.99 -1.75
C ARG A 154 -4.87 -10.06 -1.98
N PRO A 155 -4.80 -11.20 -1.28
CA PRO A 155 -5.79 -12.27 -1.38
C PRO A 155 -7.18 -11.88 -0.85
#